data_AF-A0A951NHA2-F1
#
_entry.id   AF-A0A951NHA2-F1
#
_cell.length_a   1.000
_cell.length_b   1.000
_cell.length_c   1.000
_cell.angle_alpha   90.00
_cell.angle_beta   90.00
_cell.angle_gamma   90.00
#
_symmetry.space_group_name_H-M   'P 1'
#
loop_
_entity.id
_entity.type
_entity.pdbx_description
1 polymer ?
#
loop_
_entity_poly.entity_id
_entity_poly.type
_entity_poly.pdbx_seq_one_letter_code
_entity_poly.pdbx_strand_id
1 'polypeptide(L)'
;ATAGRTTLNGEGLQHQDGHSLLLASTNPAVVAYDPAFSYEVAFIVEDGLRRMYGESPEDVFFYLTVYNEPSPQPAMPELPDLREGVLRGLYRYSAGHGNGDSGPRAQVLASGIAVRLAMDAQHLLLEHWGVAADIWSVTSWNELRRDAIACEEHNLMHPGQDLRTPFVSSALSSATGPVIAVSDWMRAVPDGISRWVPGDWTSLGTDGFGRSDTRAALRRHFRIDPESITVAVLTELARRGEVDSDAPRQAIEKYQLGSEDLPGNKDTTEAVGE
;
A
#
# COMPACT_ATOMS: atom_id res chain seq x y z
N ALA A 1 4.91 -11.76 -12.38
CA ALA A 1 3.72 -12.61 -12.18
C ALA A 1 3.90 -13.47 -10.94
N THR A 2 2.81 -14.01 -10.36
CA THR A 2 2.82 -14.70 -9.06
C THR A 2 3.61 -13.90 -8.00
N ALA A 3 3.48 -12.58 -8.06
CA ALA A 3 4.26 -11.64 -7.26
C ALA A 3 3.76 -11.59 -5.82
N GLY A 4 4.59 -11.07 -4.92
CA GLY A 4 4.26 -10.86 -3.52
C GLY A 4 4.70 -12.02 -2.63
N ARG A 5 5.37 -11.70 -1.52
CA ARG A 5 5.96 -12.69 -0.60
C ARG A 5 4.89 -13.61 -0.02
N THR A 6 3.74 -13.07 0.34
CA THR A 6 2.67 -13.83 0.99
C THR A 6 1.66 -14.42 0.01
N THR A 7 1.62 -13.93 -1.23
CA THR A 7 0.62 -14.33 -2.23
C THR A 7 0.95 -15.69 -2.86
N LEU A 8 2.22 -15.97 -3.19
CA LEU A 8 2.71 -17.27 -3.67
C LEU A 8 3.02 -18.22 -2.50
N ASN A 9 1.99 -18.50 -1.70
CA ASN A 9 2.12 -18.99 -0.33
C ASN A 9 2.70 -20.42 -0.19
N GLY A 10 2.48 -21.31 -1.15
CA GLY A 10 2.93 -22.71 -1.07
C GLY A 10 4.39 -22.95 -1.46
N GLU A 11 4.97 -22.08 -2.29
CA GLU A 11 6.26 -22.32 -2.97
C GLU A 11 7.49 -22.02 -2.10
N GLY A 12 7.30 -21.23 -1.03
CA GLY A 12 8.33 -20.97 -0.02
C GLY A 12 9.54 -20.14 -0.49
N LEU A 13 10.67 -20.38 0.17
CA LEU A 13 11.83 -19.47 0.25
C LEU A 13 12.34 -18.93 -1.10
N GLN A 14 12.46 -19.78 -2.12
CA GLN A 14 13.08 -19.40 -3.40
C GLN A 14 12.11 -18.74 -4.39
N HIS A 15 10.81 -18.77 -4.12
CA HIS A 15 9.77 -18.33 -5.05
C HIS A 15 8.99 -17.12 -4.56
N GLN A 16 8.78 -17.01 -3.25
CA GLN A 16 8.06 -15.91 -2.65
C GLN A 16 8.84 -14.62 -2.84
N ASP A 17 8.40 -13.77 -3.75
CA ASP A 17 9.09 -12.54 -4.11
C ASP A 17 8.51 -11.33 -3.36
N GLY A 18 9.30 -10.78 -2.45
CA GLY A 18 9.03 -9.50 -1.79
C GLY A 18 10.13 -8.46 -2.01
N HIS A 19 10.84 -8.49 -3.15
CA HIS A 19 11.98 -7.57 -3.38
C HIS A 19 12.24 -7.17 -4.85
N SER A 20 11.59 -7.78 -5.84
CA SER A 20 11.84 -7.46 -7.25
C SER A 20 11.54 -6.01 -7.62
N LEU A 21 10.56 -5.33 -6.99
CA LEU A 21 10.34 -3.89 -7.20
C LEU A 21 11.54 -3.04 -6.77
N LEU A 22 12.22 -3.43 -5.69
CA LEU A 22 13.46 -2.78 -5.26
C LEU A 22 14.57 -2.99 -6.29
N LEU A 23 14.72 -4.21 -6.80
CA LEU A 23 15.70 -4.51 -7.86
C LEU A 23 15.39 -3.73 -9.15
N ALA A 24 14.12 -3.69 -9.55
CA ALA A 24 13.65 -2.93 -10.71
C ALA A 24 13.98 -1.44 -10.60
N SER A 25 13.95 -0.88 -9.39
CA SER A 25 14.25 0.55 -9.15
C SER A 25 15.67 0.96 -9.57
N THR A 26 16.60 -0.01 -9.66
CA THR A 26 18.01 0.24 -10.01
C THR A 26 18.25 0.53 -11.49
N ASN A 27 17.30 0.18 -12.37
CA ASN A 27 17.41 0.43 -13.80
C ASN A 27 16.57 1.65 -14.21
N PRO A 28 17.18 2.74 -14.72
CA PRO A 28 16.47 3.95 -15.12
C PRO A 28 15.40 3.75 -16.19
N ALA A 29 15.54 2.75 -17.06
CA ALA A 29 14.61 2.48 -18.16
C ALA A 29 13.39 1.64 -17.74
N VAL A 30 13.40 1.04 -16.54
CA VAL A 30 12.27 0.25 -16.04
C VAL A 30 11.20 1.19 -15.49
N VAL A 31 9.98 1.17 -16.03
CA VAL A 31 8.80 1.77 -15.38
C VAL A 31 8.05 0.67 -14.64
N ALA A 32 8.12 0.67 -13.31
CA ALA A 32 7.63 -0.43 -12.48
C ALA A 32 6.28 -0.08 -11.81
N TYR A 33 5.32 -1.00 -11.85
CA TYR A 33 4.01 -0.85 -11.21
C TYR A 33 3.60 -2.10 -10.43
N ASP A 34 2.85 -1.87 -9.36
CA ASP A 34 2.24 -2.87 -8.47
C ASP A 34 0.74 -2.63 -8.27
N PRO A 35 -0.07 -2.83 -9.32
CA PRO A 35 -1.50 -2.57 -9.29
C PRO A 35 -2.24 -3.59 -8.40
N ALA A 36 -3.27 -3.10 -7.72
CA ALA A 36 -4.22 -3.87 -6.91
C ALA A 36 -5.45 -4.33 -7.70
N PHE A 37 -5.86 -3.53 -8.69
CA PHE A 37 -7.12 -3.70 -9.41
C PHE A 37 -6.96 -3.82 -10.93
N SER A 38 -7.90 -4.51 -11.56
CA SER A 38 -7.89 -4.77 -13.01
C SER A 38 -7.97 -3.51 -13.87
N TYR A 39 -8.69 -2.47 -13.43
CA TYR A 39 -8.74 -1.20 -14.16
C TYR A 39 -7.41 -0.44 -14.10
N GLU A 40 -6.64 -0.58 -13.02
CA GLU A 40 -5.29 0.01 -12.92
C GLU A 40 -4.36 -0.65 -13.94
N VAL A 41 -4.42 -1.99 -14.03
CA VAL A 41 -3.69 -2.75 -15.07
C VAL A 41 -4.05 -2.25 -16.47
N ALA A 42 -5.33 -2.04 -16.75
CA ALA A 42 -5.77 -1.55 -18.06
C ALA A 42 -5.15 -0.19 -18.40
N PHE A 43 -5.20 0.77 -17.47
CA PHE A 43 -4.57 2.09 -17.67
C PHE A 43 -3.06 2.00 -17.85
N ILE A 44 -2.37 1.22 -17.03
CA ILE A 44 -0.91 1.09 -17.07
C ILE A 44 -0.46 0.43 -18.38
N VAL A 45 -1.17 -0.59 -18.85
CA VAL A 45 -0.84 -1.28 -20.12
C VAL A 45 -1.11 -0.37 -21.32
N GLU A 46 -2.25 0.35 -21.33
CA GLU A 46 -2.56 1.32 -22.38
C GLU A 46 -1.50 2.43 -22.44
N ASP A 47 -1.12 2.98 -21.28
CA ASP A 47 -0.08 4.01 -21.20
C ASP A 47 1.29 3.49 -21.61
N GLY A 48 1.65 2.28 -21.20
CA GLY A 48 2.91 1.65 -21.60
C GLY A 48 3.01 1.43 -23.10
N LEU A 49 1.93 0.97 -23.75
CA LEU A 49 1.89 0.85 -25.22
C LEU A 49 2.03 2.21 -25.89
N ARG A 50 1.33 3.23 -25.39
CA ARG A 50 1.44 4.60 -25.89
C ARG A 50 2.85 5.17 -25.74
N ARG A 51 3.50 4.98 -24.58
CA ARG A 51 4.85 5.50 -24.32
C ARG A 51 5.92 4.77 -25.11
N MET A 52 5.84 3.45 -25.26
CA MET A 52 6.86 2.68 -25.98
C MET A 52 6.66 2.68 -27.51
N TYR A 53 5.42 2.74 -28.00
CA TYR A 53 5.09 2.51 -29.42
C TYR A 53 4.21 3.61 -30.05
N GLY A 54 3.89 4.68 -29.32
CA GLY A 54 3.09 5.78 -29.83
C GLY A 54 3.87 6.71 -30.76
N GLU A 55 3.29 7.88 -31.03
CA GLU A 55 3.85 8.87 -31.97
C GLU A 55 5.20 9.45 -31.53
N SER A 56 5.48 9.43 -30.23
CA SER A 56 6.74 9.88 -29.63
C SER A 56 7.24 8.80 -28.67
N PRO A 57 7.89 7.75 -29.19
CA PRO A 57 8.30 6.61 -28.38
C PRO A 57 9.41 6.99 -27.40
N GLU A 58 9.28 6.50 -26.18
CA GLU A 58 10.25 6.59 -25.11
C GLU A 58 11.06 5.28 -25.03
N ASP A 59 12.37 5.40 -24.79
CA ASP A 59 13.28 4.25 -24.59
C ASP A 59 13.14 3.67 -23.18
N VAL A 60 11.96 3.11 -22.89
CA VAL A 60 11.61 2.51 -21.60
C VAL A 60 11.01 1.11 -21.79
N PHE A 61 10.95 0.34 -20.72
CA PHE A 61 10.16 -0.88 -20.67
C PHE A 61 9.41 -1.00 -19.35
N PHE A 62 8.26 -1.66 -19.38
CA PHE A 62 7.38 -1.75 -18.23
C PHE A 62 7.60 -3.06 -17.46
N TYR A 63 7.66 -2.95 -16.14
CA TYR A 63 7.66 -4.08 -15.21
C TYR A 63 6.36 -4.05 -14.40
N LEU A 64 5.48 -5.02 -14.65
CA LEU A 64 4.18 -5.11 -14.01
C LEU A 64 4.11 -6.35 -13.13
N THR A 65 3.90 -6.16 -11.83
CA THR A 65 3.61 -7.26 -10.91
C THR A 65 2.12 -7.61 -10.98
N VAL A 66 1.83 -8.91 -10.99
CA VAL A 66 0.47 -9.45 -11.03
C VAL A 66 0.39 -10.66 -10.13
N TYR A 67 -0.77 -10.83 -9.49
CA TYR A 67 -1.01 -11.76 -8.40
C TYR A 67 -1.77 -13.01 -8.89
N ASN A 68 -1.60 -14.13 -8.19
CA ASN A 68 -2.33 -15.38 -8.45
C ASN A 68 -3.48 -15.63 -7.46
N GLU A 69 -3.81 -14.64 -6.62
CA GLU A 69 -4.90 -14.73 -5.68
C GLU A 69 -6.20 -14.25 -6.33
N PRO A 70 -7.20 -15.14 -6.49
CA PRO A 70 -8.50 -14.72 -6.98
C PRO A 70 -9.14 -13.80 -5.95
N SER A 71 -9.65 -12.67 -6.41
CA SER A 71 -10.32 -11.68 -5.57
C SER A 71 -11.38 -10.95 -6.39
N PRO A 72 -12.50 -10.53 -5.77
CA PRO A 72 -13.45 -9.66 -6.42
C PRO A 72 -12.73 -8.39 -6.92
N GLN A 73 -12.89 -8.12 -8.22
CA GLN A 73 -12.37 -6.91 -8.85
C GLN A 73 -13.49 -5.88 -8.86
N PRO A 74 -13.36 -4.76 -8.12
CA PRO A 74 -14.38 -3.73 -8.09
C PRO A 74 -14.53 -3.06 -9.45
N ALA A 75 -15.69 -2.44 -9.68
CA ALA A 75 -15.85 -1.51 -10.78
C ALA A 75 -14.85 -0.35 -10.64
N MET A 76 -14.43 0.21 -11.77
CA MET A 76 -13.62 1.42 -11.78
C MET A 76 -14.38 2.56 -11.10
N PRO A 77 -13.81 3.21 -10.06
CA PRO A 77 -14.50 4.28 -9.36
C PRO A 77 -14.58 5.55 -10.21
N GLU A 78 -15.67 6.31 -10.07
CA GLU A 78 -15.85 7.60 -10.76
C GLU A 78 -15.12 8.72 -10.00
N LEU A 79 -13.78 8.73 -10.06
CA LEU A 79 -12.94 9.79 -9.49
C LEU A 79 -12.37 10.67 -10.62
N PRO A 80 -12.47 12.03 -10.52
CA PRO A 80 -12.08 12.94 -11.60
C PRO A 80 -10.67 12.72 -12.16
N ASP A 81 -9.71 12.39 -11.30
CA ASP A 81 -8.29 12.27 -11.67
C ASP A 81 -7.77 10.83 -11.53
N LEU A 82 -8.65 9.82 -11.58
CA LEU A 82 -8.28 8.42 -11.34
C LEU A 82 -7.13 7.96 -12.26
N ARG A 83 -7.28 8.19 -13.58
CA ARG A 83 -6.29 7.73 -14.57
C ARG A 83 -4.94 8.40 -14.34
N GLU A 84 -4.93 9.71 -14.05
CA GLU A 84 -3.68 10.42 -13.72
C GLU A 84 -3.06 9.85 -12.43
N GLY A 85 -3.83 9.72 -11.36
CA GLY A 85 -3.33 9.19 -10.10
C GLY A 85 -2.77 7.78 -10.22
N VAL A 86 -3.44 6.90 -10.96
CA VAL A 86 -2.95 5.55 -11.28
C VAL A 86 -1.61 5.59 -12.03
N LEU A 87 -1.47 6.45 -13.04
CA LEU A 87 -0.23 6.54 -13.83
C LEU A 87 0.89 7.30 -13.12
N ARG A 88 0.57 8.21 -12.20
CA ARG A 88 1.56 8.91 -11.37
C ARG A 88 1.97 8.13 -10.13
N GLY A 89 1.23 7.07 -9.79
CA GLY A 89 1.61 6.10 -8.77
C GLY A 89 0.78 6.11 -7.48
N LEU A 90 -0.19 7.02 -7.34
CA LEU A 90 -0.97 7.20 -6.10
C LEU A 90 -2.33 7.83 -6.35
N TYR A 91 -3.39 7.29 -5.74
CA TYR A 91 -4.68 7.96 -5.59
C TYR A 91 -5.42 7.48 -4.34
N ARG A 92 -6.32 8.30 -3.81
CA ARG A 92 -7.17 7.92 -2.67
C ARG A 92 -8.29 7.01 -3.17
N TYR A 93 -8.25 5.74 -2.78
CA TYR A 93 -9.24 4.74 -3.17
C TYR A 93 -10.50 4.80 -2.29
N SER A 94 -10.31 4.93 -0.98
CA SER A 94 -11.41 4.99 0.00
C SER A 94 -11.14 6.11 1.00
N ALA A 95 -12.13 6.95 1.26
CA ALA A 95 -12.04 7.95 2.32
C ALA A 95 -12.44 7.32 3.66
N GLY A 96 -11.76 7.69 4.74
CA GLY A 96 -12.17 7.33 6.08
C GLY A 96 -13.47 8.03 6.44
N HIS A 97 -14.49 7.24 6.79
CA HIS A 97 -15.77 7.71 7.28
C HIS A 97 -15.88 7.43 8.79
N GLY A 98 -16.41 8.36 9.58
CA GLY A 98 -16.61 8.17 11.02
C GLY A 98 -16.23 9.38 11.89
N ASN A 99 -16.89 9.53 13.05
CA ASN A 99 -16.66 10.55 14.10
C ASN A 99 -16.74 12.04 13.72
N GLY A 100 -17.23 12.38 12.53
CA GLY A 100 -17.20 13.76 12.03
C GLY A 100 -15.77 14.25 11.79
N ASP A 101 -15.58 15.55 11.56
CA ASP A 101 -14.25 16.12 11.28
C ASP A 101 -13.30 16.15 12.51
N SER A 102 -13.73 15.67 13.68
CA SER A 102 -13.01 15.82 14.96
C SER A 102 -12.45 14.53 15.57
N GLY A 103 -12.62 13.36 14.94
CA GLY A 103 -12.07 12.09 15.42
C GLY A 103 -10.60 11.86 15.01
N PRO A 104 -9.89 10.91 15.64
CA PRO A 104 -8.54 10.52 15.22
C PRO A 104 -8.56 9.97 13.79
N ARG A 105 -7.60 10.41 12.98
CA ARG A 105 -7.49 10.02 11.56
C ARG A 105 -6.13 9.42 11.25
N ALA A 106 -6.07 8.55 10.24
CA ALA A 106 -4.83 8.02 9.72
C ALA A 106 -4.89 7.83 8.20
N GLN A 107 -3.73 7.70 7.57
CA GLN A 107 -3.60 7.42 6.15
C GLN A 107 -2.94 6.05 5.98
N VAL A 108 -3.56 5.15 5.22
CA VAL A 108 -2.95 3.84 4.90
C VAL A 108 -2.66 3.79 3.41
N LEU A 109 -1.38 3.80 3.07
CA LEU A 109 -0.88 3.69 1.70
C LEU A 109 -0.53 2.23 1.42
N ALA A 110 -1.19 1.61 0.45
CA ALA A 110 -0.97 0.20 0.14
C ALA A 110 -0.87 -0.06 -1.35
N SER A 111 -0.08 -1.06 -1.74
CA SER A 111 0.05 -1.50 -3.14
C SER A 111 -0.37 -2.95 -3.33
N GLY A 112 -0.76 -3.29 -4.55
CA GLY A 112 -1.07 -4.67 -4.91
C GLY A 112 -2.09 -5.34 -3.99
N ILE A 113 -1.78 -6.55 -3.52
CA ILE A 113 -2.72 -7.30 -2.67
C ILE A 113 -2.96 -6.64 -1.30
N ALA A 114 -2.03 -5.81 -0.84
CA ALA A 114 -2.14 -5.15 0.46
C ALA A 114 -3.26 -4.10 0.51
N VAL A 115 -3.74 -3.59 -0.64
CA VAL A 115 -4.88 -2.65 -0.68
C VAL A 115 -6.13 -3.28 -0.06
N ARG A 116 -6.38 -4.56 -0.32
CA ARG A 116 -7.52 -5.28 0.29
C ARG A 116 -7.34 -5.44 1.80
N LEU A 117 -6.13 -5.76 2.24
CA LEU A 117 -5.81 -5.87 3.68
C LEU A 117 -5.98 -4.51 4.39
N ALA A 118 -5.63 -3.42 3.71
CA ALA A 118 -5.82 -2.07 4.20
C ALA A 118 -7.31 -1.68 4.30
N MET A 119 -8.16 -2.13 3.38
CA MET A 119 -9.62 -1.96 3.47
C MET A 119 -10.21 -2.72 4.67
N ASP A 120 -9.78 -3.96 4.91
CA ASP A 120 -10.22 -4.70 6.09
C ASP A 120 -9.75 -4.01 7.38
N ALA A 121 -8.51 -3.49 7.41
CA ALA A 121 -8.00 -2.70 8.52
C ALA A 121 -8.80 -1.38 8.72
N GLN A 122 -9.25 -0.75 7.63
CA GLN A 122 -10.12 0.43 7.66
C GLN A 122 -11.38 0.14 8.48
N HIS A 123 -12.02 -0.99 8.24
CA HIS A 123 -13.21 -1.42 8.98
C HIS A 123 -12.89 -1.70 10.45
N LEU A 124 -11.81 -2.44 10.73
CA LEU A 124 -11.39 -2.73 12.11
C LEU A 124 -11.09 -1.45 12.91
N LEU A 125 -10.40 -0.49 12.31
CA LEU A 125 -10.07 0.81 12.91
C LEU A 125 -11.32 1.61 13.25
N LEU A 126 -12.29 1.65 12.34
CA LEU A 126 -13.53 2.37 12.57
C LEU A 126 -14.39 1.69 13.64
N GLU A 127 -14.68 0.40 13.46
CA GLU A 127 -15.67 -0.33 14.28
C GLU A 127 -15.17 -0.57 15.70
N HIS A 128 -13.89 -0.89 15.87
CA HIS A 128 -13.36 -1.26 17.19
C HIS A 128 -12.67 -0.10 17.91
N TRP A 129 -12.21 0.92 17.19
CA TRP A 129 -11.33 1.95 17.74
C TRP A 129 -11.78 3.38 17.45
N GLY A 130 -12.83 3.59 16.65
CA GLY A 130 -13.31 4.91 16.30
C GLY A 130 -12.29 5.75 15.52
N VAL A 131 -11.36 5.10 14.81
CA VAL A 131 -10.33 5.76 13.99
C VAL A 131 -10.77 5.75 12.53
N ALA A 132 -10.84 6.94 11.92
CA ALA A 132 -11.12 7.07 10.50
C ALA A 132 -9.82 6.96 9.69
N ALA A 133 -9.70 5.93 8.85
CA ALA A 133 -8.52 5.75 8.00
C ALA A 133 -8.86 6.00 6.53
N ASP A 134 -8.10 6.86 5.85
CA ASP A 134 -8.15 7.01 4.39
C ASP A 134 -7.23 5.95 3.76
N ILE A 135 -7.73 5.21 2.77
CA ILE A 135 -6.97 4.18 2.04
C ILE A 135 -6.55 4.73 0.69
N TRP A 136 -5.24 4.67 0.44
CA TRP A 136 -4.63 5.11 -0.79
C TRP A 136 -4.05 3.92 -1.54
N SER A 137 -4.46 3.76 -2.80
CA SER A 137 -3.85 2.77 -3.70
C SER A 137 -2.57 3.38 -4.28
N VAL A 138 -1.45 2.73 -3.98
CA VAL A 138 -0.13 3.08 -4.48
C VAL A 138 0.19 2.14 -5.63
N THR A 139 -0.06 2.58 -6.85
CA THR A 139 0.19 1.78 -8.05
C THR A 139 1.68 1.74 -8.41
N SER A 140 2.50 2.70 -7.97
CA SER A 140 3.95 2.64 -8.14
C SER A 140 4.73 3.43 -7.09
N TRP A 141 5.41 2.72 -6.19
CA TRP A 141 6.39 3.32 -5.27
C TRP A 141 7.59 3.94 -6.01
N ASN A 142 8.02 3.31 -7.11
CA ASN A 142 9.22 3.70 -7.84
C ASN A 142 9.02 5.00 -8.62
N GLU A 143 7.87 5.16 -9.29
CA GLU A 143 7.58 6.38 -10.04
C GLU A 143 7.35 7.58 -9.10
N LEU A 144 6.70 7.38 -7.95
CA LEU A 144 6.59 8.40 -6.90
C LEU A 144 7.97 8.88 -6.42
N ARG A 145 8.90 7.94 -6.18
CA ARG A 145 10.27 8.27 -5.77
C ARG A 145 11.01 9.05 -6.86
N ARG A 146 10.87 8.65 -8.13
CA ARG A 146 11.53 9.31 -9.26
C ARG A 146 11.02 10.73 -9.48
N ASP A 147 9.70 10.93 -9.43
CA ASP A 147 9.07 12.26 -9.47
C ASP A 147 9.63 13.15 -8.35
N ALA A 148 9.75 12.61 -7.13
CA ALA A 148 10.24 13.37 -6.00
C ALA A 148 11.73 13.76 -6.13
N ILE A 149 12.58 12.85 -6.60
CA ILE A 149 14.00 13.15 -6.87
C ILE A 149 14.14 14.18 -7.98
N ALA A 150 13.35 14.07 -9.06
CA ALA A 150 13.37 15.06 -10.13
C ALA A 150 12.95 16.45 -9.66
N CYS A 151 12.01 16.54 -8.71
CA CYS A 151 11.65 17.79 -8.04
C CYS A 151 12.81 18.33 -7.20
N GLU A 152 13.47 17.49 -6.39
CA GLU A 152 14.64 17.89 -5.60
C GLU A 152 15.78 18.40 -6.48
N GLU A 153 16.12 17.68 -7.54
CA GLU A 153 17.17 18.06 -8.49
C GLU A 153 16.84 19.39 -9.17
N HIS A 154 15.61 19.59 -9.61
CA HIS A 154 15.17 20.85 -10.17
C HIS A 154 15.34 22.00 -9.16
N ASN A 155 14.84 21.84 -7.94
CA ASN A 155 14.90 22.86 -6.90
C ASN A 155 16.33 23.21 -6.50
N LEU A 156 17.24 22.21 -6.49
CA LEU A 156 18.66 22.39 -6.22
C LEU A 156 19.36 23.21 -7.33
N MET A 157 19.03 22.91 -8.59
CA MET A 157 19.71 23.50 -9.75
C MET A 157 19.13 24.87 -10.17
N HIS A 158 17.96 25.25 -9.65
CA HIS A 158 17.26 26.50 -10.02
C HIS A 158 16.93 27.36 -8.79
N PRO A 159 17.93 27.76 -7.97
CA PRO A 159 17.68 28.62 -6.82
C PRO A 159 17.11 29.98 -7.27
N GLY A 160 15.94 30.34 -6.74
CA GLY A 160 15.24 31.60 -7.07
C GLY A 160 14.15 31.50 -8.13
N GLN A 161 13.89 30.30 -8.67
CA GLN A 161 12.69 29.99 -9.45
C GLN A 161 11.61 29.36 -8.57
N ASP A 162 10.41 29.20 -9.13
CA ASP A 162 9.30 28.52 -8.45
C ASP A 162 9.69 27.06 -8.14
N LEU A 163 9.55 26.68 -6.88
CA LEU A 163 9.88 25.34 -6.42
C LEU A 163 8.86 24.33 -6.92
N ARG A 164 9.33 23.17 -7.36
CA ARG A 164 8.50 22.01 -7.68
C ARG A 164 8.21 21.22 -6.41
N THR A 165 6.96 20.77 -6.30
CA THR A 165 6.50 19.91 -5.20
C THR A 165 6.31 18.49 -5.74
N PRO A 166 6.88 17.46 -5.09
CA PRO A 166 6.63 16.08 -5.45
C PRO A 166 5.13 15.74 -5.49
N PHE A 167 4.75 14.82 -6.37
CA PHE A 167 3.38 14.36 -6.51
C PHE A 167 2.82 13.82 -5.19
N VAL A 168 3.58 12.95 -4.52
CA VAL A 168 3.17 12.36 -3.24
C VAL A 168 2.92 13.43 -2.18
N SER A 169 3.77 14.46 -2.12
CA SER A 169 3.61 15.57 -1.18
C SER A 169 2.35 16.38 -1.48
N SER A 170 2.08 16.62 -2.77
CA SER A 170 0.89 17.36 -3.21
C SER A 170 -0.40 16.57 -2.96
N ALA A 171 -0.40 15.27 -3.30
CA ALA A 171 -1.53 14.37 -3.11
C ALA A 171 -1.93 14.22 -1.64
N LEU A 172 -0.94 14.18 -0.73
CA LEU A 172 -1.14 14.02 0.70
C LEU A 172 -1.17 15.37 1.47
N SER A 173 -1.15 16.50 0.78
CA SER A 173 -1.02 17.83 1.42
C SER A 173 -2.17 18.19 2.38
N SER A 174 -3.38 17.68 2.11
CA SER A 174 -4.56 17.87 2.94
C SER A 174 -4.85 16.67 3.87
N ALA A 175 -4.00 15.64 3.80
CA ALA A 175 -4.14 14.44 4.61
C ALA A 175 -3.77 14.75 6.08
N THR A 176 -4.51 14.15 7.01
CA THR A 176 -4.32 14.34 8.45
C THR A 176 -4.05 13.00 9.13
N GLY A 177 -3.31 13.05 10.24
CA GLY A 177 -2.89 11.86 10.97
C GLY A 177 -1.55 11.27 10.51
N PRO A 178 -1.13 10.15 11.10
CA PRO A 178 0.06 9.43 10.69
C PRO A 178 -0.17 8.66 9.38
N VAL A 179 0.91 8.39 8.66
CA VAL A 179 0.92 7.62 7.42
C VAL A 179 1.52 6.23 7.66
N ILE A 180 0.73 5.21 7.38
CA ILE A 180 1.13 3.81 7.46
C ILE A 180 1.22 3.24 6.04
N ALA A 181 2.42 2.84 5.63
CA ALA A 181 2.62 2.18 4.34
C ALA A 181 2.67 0.66 4.50
N VAL A 182 1.95 -0.07 3.64
CA VAL A 182 1.84 -1.54 3.73
C VAL A 182 1.99 -2.14 2.34
N SER A 183 2.83 -3.17 2.23
CA SER A 183 2.97 -3.88 0.95
C SER A 183 3.36 -5.34 1.13
N ASP A 184 3.13 -6.16 0.10
CA ASP A 184 3.63 -7.55 0.06
C ASP A 184 5.13 -7.63 -0.30
N TRP A 185 5.81 -6.47 -0.26
CA TRP A 185 7.24 -6.26 -0.48
C TRP A 185 7.94 -5.88 0.81
N MET A 186 9.27 -6.03 0.85
CA MET A 186 10.10 -5.55 1.95
C MET A 186 9.96 -4.04 2.13
N ARG A 187 10.09 -3.56 3.37
CA ARG A 187 9.86 -2.16 3.77
C ARG A 187 10.69 -1.15 2.99
N ALA A 188 11.87 -1.54 2.51
CA ALA A 188 12.71 -0.70 1.66
C ALA A 188 12.02 -0.22 0.36
N VAL A 189 10.98 -0.92 -0.12
CA VAL A 189 10.16 -0.48 -1.27
C VAL A 189 9.31 0.74 -0.90
N PRO A 190 8.33 0.65 0.03
CA PRO A 190 7.56 1.83 0.43
C PRO A 190 8.41 2.91 1.11
N ASP A 191 9.42 2.57 1.90
CA ASP A 191 10.29 3.54 2.57
C ASP A 191 11.04 4.45 1.60
N GLY A 192 11.15 4.03 0.33
CA GLY A 192 11.75 4.79 -0.75
C GLY A 192 11.15 6.18 -0.97
N ILE A 193 9.91 6.43 -0.53
CA ILE A 193 9.23 7.74 -0.65
C ILE A 193 9.04 8.50 0.67
N SER A 194 9.41 7.89 1.81
CA SER A 194 9.10 8.38 3.17
C SER A 194 9.49 9.84 3.40
N ARG A 195 10.61 10.30 2.83
CA ARG A 195 11.11 11.69 2.97
C ARG A 195 10.12 12.75 2.45
N TRP A 196 9.35 12.43 1.43
CA TRP A 196 8.47 13.39 0.74
C TRP A 196 7.01 13.26 1.17
N VAL A 197 6.73 12.34 2.09
CA VAL A 197 5.39 12.16 2.67
C VAL A 197 5.24 13.10 3.86
N PRO A 198 4.18 13.92 3.94
CA PRO A 198 3.93 14.78 5.08
C PRO A 198 3.53 13.96 6.31
N GLY A 199 4.05 14.35 7.49
CA GLY A 199 3.69 13.74 8.78
C GLY A 199 4.57 12.57 9.20
N ASP A 200 4.07 11.80 10.15
CA ASP A 200 4.74 10.61 10.66
C ASP A 200 4.62 9.45 9.67
N TRP A 201 5.68 8.65 9.55
CA TRP A 201 5.75 7.52 8.61
C TRP A 201 6.11 6.23 9.35
N THR A 202 5.29 5.20 9.14
CA THR A 202 5.58 3.82 9.57
C THR A 202 5.29 2.86 8.42
N SER A 203 6.19 1.90 8.18
CA SER A 203 6.03 0.91 7.11
C SER A 203 5.93 -0.52 7.65
N LEU A 204 5.05 -1.30 7.02
CA LEU A 204 4.90 -2.73 7.19
C LEU A 204 5.24 -3.40 5.85
N GLY A 205 6.04 -4.46 5.92
CA GLY A 205 6.54 -5.12 4.72
C GLY A 205 7.08 -6.51 5.02
N THR A 206 7.35 -7.25 3.97
CA THR A 206 7.67 -8.69 4.00
C THR A 206 9.16 -8.96 4.01
N ASP A 207 9.88 -8.26 4.89
CA ASP A 207 11.30 -8.44 5.14
C ASP A 207 11.60 -9.84 5.69
N GLY A 208 12.65 -10.46 5.15
CA GLY A 208 13.07 -11.81 5.52
C GLY A 208 12.82 -12.86 4.43
N PHE A 209 13.15 -14.11 4.75
CA PHE A 209 12.95 -15.24 3.85
C PHE A 209 11.49 -15.69 3.83
N GLY A 210 11.04 -16.13 2.65
CA GLY A 210 9.75 -16.79 2.50
C GLY A 210 9.70 -18.17 3.18
N ARG A 211 8.49 -18.65 3.46
CA ARG A 211 8.19 -19.98 3.99
C ARG A 211 6.87 -20.50 3.42
N SER A 212 6.71 -21.82 3.32
CA SER A 212 5.44 -22.40 2.84
C SER A 212 4.39 -22.40 3.95
N ASP A 213 3.24 -21.78 3.70
CA ASP A 213 2.11 -21.73 4.64
C ASP A 213 0.82 -21.29 3.91
N THR A 214 -0.28 -21.07 4.62
CA THR A 214 -1.46 -20.37 4.09
C THR A 214 -1.19 -18.87 3.90
N ARG A 215 -1.91 -18.20 3.00
CA ARG A 215 -1.77 -16.74 2.81
C ARG A 215 -2.01 -15.96 4.10
N ALA A 216 -3.05 -16.33 4.86
CA ALA A 216 -3.37 -15.70 6.14
C ALA A 216 -2.21 -15.84 7.14
N ALA A 217 -1.62 -17.02 7.26
CA ALA A 217 -0.49 -17.27 8.16
C ALA A 217 0.76 -16.49 7.75
N LEU A 218 1.04 -16.40 6.45
CA LEU A 218 2.17 -15.59 5.96
C LEU A 218 1.95 -14.10 6.22
N ARG A 219 0.75 -13.57 5.96
CA ARG A 219 0.43 -12.16 6.22
C ARG A 219 0.58 -11.82 7.71
N ARG A 220 0.11 -12.70 8.59
CA ARG A 220 0.31 -12.58 10.04
C ARG A 220 1.79 -12.69 10.43
N HIS A 221 2.53 -13.62 9.84
CA HIS A 221 3.96 -13.79 10.10
C HIS A 221 4.77 -12.53 9.74
N PHE A 222 4.52 -11.96 8.56
CA PHE A 222 5.18 -10.73 8.09
C PHE A 222 4.52 -9.44 8.63
N ARG A 223 3.47 -9.54 9.45
CA ARG A 223 2.77 -8.40 10.07
C ARG A 223 2.18 -7.41 9.06
N ILE A 224 1.65 -7.92 7.95
CA ILE A 224 0.95 -7.12 6.92
C ILE A 224 -0.55 -7.41 6.85
N ASP A 225 -1.06 -8.28 7.73
CA ASP A 225 -2.48 -8.58 7.85
C ASP A 225 -3.28 -7.43 8.50
N PRO A 226 -4.62 -7.38 8.33
CA PRO A 226 -5.45 -6.24 8.75
C PRO A 226 -5.28 -5.85 10.22
N GLU A 227 -5.12 -6.82 11.12
CA GLU A 227 -4.93 -6.60 12.54
C GLU A 227 -3.56 -5.97 12.85
N SER A 228 -2.50 -6.38 12.15
CA SER A 228 -1.18 -5.76 12.28
C SER A 228 -1.18 -4.31 11.77
N ILE A 229 -1.87 -4.04 10.65
CA ILE A 229 -2.09 -2.68 10.14
C ILE A 229 -2.82 -1.82 11.18
N THR A 230 -3.87 -2.37 11.79
CA THR A 230 -4.64 -1.71 12.86
C THR A 230 -3.75 -1.34 14.04
N VAL A 231 -2.90 -2.27 14.52
CA VAL A 231 -1.95 -2.00 15.61
C VAL A 231 -0.95 -0.92 15.23
N ALA A 232 -0.42 -0.93 14.00
CA ALA A 232 0.52 0.10 13.55
C ALA A 232 -0.11 1.50 13.55
N VAL A 233 -1.35 1.62 13.06
CA VAL A 233 -2.11 2.88 13.11
C VAL A 233 -2.32 3.35 14.56
N LEU A 234 -2.80 2.46 15.44
CA LEU A 234 -3.03 2.81 16.84
C LEU A 234 -1.74 3.19 17.56
N THR A 235 -0.61 2.57 17.20
CA THR A 235 0.69 2.87 17.78
C THR A 235 1.12 4.30 17.45
N GLU A 236 1.00 4.72 16.20
CA GLU A 236 1.33 6.10 15.82
C GLU A 236 0.35 7.12 16.41
N LEU A 237 -0.94 6.81 16.44
CA LEU A 237 -1.93 7.69 17.06
C LEU A 237 -1.72 7.83 18.57
N ALA A 238 -1.35 6.75 19.26
CA ALA A 238 -1.01 6.77 20.68
C ALA A 238 0.24 7.62 20.94
N ARG A 239 1.25 7.52 20.06
CA ARG A 239 2.46 8.36 20.12
C ARG A 239 2.14 9.85 19.96
N ARG A 240 1.11 10.17 19.18
CA ARG A 240 0.59 11.53 18.97
C ARG A 240 -0.38 11.99 20.06
N GLY A 241 -0.75 11.11 21.00
CA GLY A 241 -1.74 11.39 22.04
C GLY A 241 -3.18 11.53 21.52
N GLU A 242 -3.46 11.03 20.30
CA GLU A 242 -4.77 11.12 19.66
C GLU A 242 -5.70 9.96 20.04
N VAL A 243 -5.13 8.88 20.61
CA VAL A 243 -5.85 7.77 21.24
C VAL A 243 -5.17 7.40 22.57
N ASP A 244 -5.81 6.53 23.36
CA ASP A 244 -5.21 6.04 24.61
C ASP A 244 -3.86 5.35 24.35
N SER A 245 -2.86 5.68 25.16
CA SER A 245 -1.52 5.05 25.13
C SER A 245 -1.54 3.53 25.23
N ASP A 246 -2.58 2.95 25.83
CA ASP A 246 -2.76 1.51 26.01
C ASP A 246 -3.49 0.83 24.84
N ALA A 247 -4.09 1.60 23.92
CA ALA A 247 -4.84 1.07 22.78
C ALA A 247 -4.04 0.07 21.92
N PRO A 248 -2.74 0.29 21.61
CA PRO A 248 -1.95 -0.70 20.86
C PRO A 248 -1.82 -2.04 21.60
N ARG A 249 -1.62 -2.02 22.92
CA ARG A 249 -1.53 -3.26 23.74
C ARG A 249 -2.88 -3.99 23.72
N GLN A 250 -3.97 -3.27 23.92
CA GLN A 250 -5.32 -3.84 23.87
C GLN A 250 -5.63 -4.46 22.50
N ALA A 251 -5.19 -3.83 21.41
CA ALA A 251 -5.34 -4.37 20.06
C ALA A 251 -4.53 -5.66 19.85
N ILE A 252 -3.27 -5.69 20.29
CA ILE A 252 -2.44 -6.91 20.24
C ILE A 252 -3.10 -8.08 20.97
N GLU A 253 -3.67 -7.83 22.15
CA GLU A 253 -4.38 -8.84 22.94
C GLU A 253 -5.70 -9.27 22.27
N LYS A 254 -6.52 -8.31 21.82
CA LYS A 254 -7.81 -8.56 21.15
C LYS A 254 -7.63 -9.41 19.89
N TYR A 255 -6.59 -9.13 19.11
CA TYR A 255 -6.31 -9.79 17.84
C TYR A 255 -5.33 -10.96 17.94
N GLN A 256 -4.89 -11.30 19.16
CA GLN A 256 -3.99 -12.42 19.43
C GLN A 256 -2.71 -12.36 18.57
N LEU A 257 -2.14 -11.16 18.41
CA LEU A 257 -0.94 -10.96 17.58
C LEU A 257 0.33 -11.56 18.21
N GLY A 258 0.29 -11.88 19.50
CA GLY A 258 1.38 -12.54 20.23
C GLY A 258 1.39 -14.07 20.14
N SER A 259 0.32 -14.72 19.66
CA SER A 259 0.31 -16.17 19.45
C SER A 259 0.85 -16.49 18.06
N GLU A 260 1.71 -17.51 17.97
CA GLU A 260 2.15 -18.06 16.68
C GLU A 260 1.01 -18.81 15.97
N ASP A 261 -0.06 -19.14 16.70
CA ASP A 261 -1.29 -19.74 16.18
C ASP A 261 -2.28 -18.66 15.73
N LEU A 262 -2.70 -18.73 14.46
CA LEU A 262 -3.90 -18.02 13.99
C LEU A 262 -5.14 -18.63 14.65
N PRO A 263 -6.16 -17.83 15.04
CA PRO A 263 -7.47 -18.39 15.32
C PRO A 263 -7.96 -19.11 14.06
N GLY A 264 -8.19 -20.41 14.18
CA GLY A 264 -8.57 -21.29 13.08
C GLY A 264 -9.75 -20.73 12.30
N ASN A 265 -9.60 -20.74 10.97
CA ASN A 265 -10.61 -20.37 10.01
C ASN A 265 -11.93 -21.09 10.36
N LYS A 266 -12.92 -20.38 10.90
CA LYS A 266 -14.29 -20.88 10.89
C LYS A 266 -14.74 -20.73 9.45
N ASP A 267 -14.62 -21.81 8.68
CA ASP A 267 -15.35 -22.01 7.45
C ASP A 267 -16.83 -21.65 7.72
N THR A 268 -17.26 -20.48 7.25
CA THR A 268 -18.67 -20.19 7.04
C THR A 268 -19.11 -20.92 5.77
N THR A 269 -19.11 -22.24 5.82
CA THR A 269 -20.05 -23.06 5.06
C THR A 269 -21.13 -23.49 6.04
N GLU A 270 -21.97 -22.53 6.44
CA GLU A 270 -23.29 -22.90 6.94
C GLU A 270 -24.09 -23.42 5.75
N ALA A 271 -24.58 -24.64 5.95
CA ALA A 271 -25.40 -25.40 5.06
C ALA A 271 -26.60 -24.58 4.56
N VAL A 272 -26.68 -24.40 3.23
CA VAL A 272 -27.98 -24.25 2.59
C VAL A 272 -28.55 -25.66 2.46
N GLY A 273 -29.28 -26.07 3.50
CA GLY A 273 -30.23 -27.17 3.42
C GLY A 273 -31.60 -26.59 3.07
N GLU A 274 -32.05 -26.81 1.84
CA GLU A 274 -33.34 -27.38 1.42
C GLU A 274 -33.34 -27.55 -0.10
#